data_AF-A0A2A4P3I8-F1
#
_entry.id   AF-A0A2A4P3I8-F1
#
_cell.length_a   1.000
_cell.length_b   1.000
_cell.length_c   1.000
_cell.angle_alpha   90.00
_cell.angle_beta   90.00
_cell.angle_gamma   90.00
#
_symmetry.space_group_name_H-M   'P 1'
#
loop_
_entity.id
_entity.type
_entity.pdbx_description
1 polymer ?
#
loop_
_entity_poly.entity_id
_entity_poly.type
_entity_poly.pdbx_seq_one_letter_code
_entity_poly.pdbx_strand_id
1 'polypeptide(L)'
;MNVLITLLLLLSAAALPQEQEPFKLSYTDLLAEYRDLTLLAETPLEGVSLIQFSSTDPSSTTDAEIADTWFSNKDRGNYLREEQFGEEQLFVMAECLQAGSIMRLWVGNPNGDILFFVDGNSQPSLRLPMTALFDGSHVSFQPPLASIQANGHSSYVPLPFDRSIKVCTTADNLYYHVGIRKYPAGTRLPSLNAKLLSDQQEELDFINSLLGAREFVSFPRRFTNYSGRYRPNLEQHININGSGAVRSVTVTMPDAHLIKDFGSVLSGLRVRVIADRSKSAQVDIPFGDFFAVGPSASPSNSWLTKVVHEEDGSIVFANFIPMPFSEAIRIEIINESRRKVLLKTRVVYEEGEARPLRLHGGWHGQKDLLMRPPLDWSVLVAEGPGRLVSTGLSIRNLSPNWWGEGDEKITTQVVPAISYTIMIISISYTPKQSMMLPRG
;
A
#
# COMPACT_ATOMS: atom_id res chain seq x y z
N MET A 1 -80.80 4.55 30.44
CA MET A 1 -80.63 4.11 29.04
C MET A 1 -79.13 3.97 28.83
N ASN A 2 -78.68 2.72 28.67
CA ASN A 2 -77.28 2.29 28.71
C ASN A 2 -76.48 2.82 27.51
N VAL A 3 -75.27 3.34 27.76
CA VAL A 3 -74.22 3.45 26.74
C VAL A 3 -72.97 2.77 27.30
N LEU A 4 -72.73 1.56 26.79
CA LEU A 4 -71.48 0.80 26.96
C LEU A 4 -70.38 1.54 26.19
N ILE A 5 -69.31 1.97 26.86
CA ILE A 5 -68.08 2.42 26.22
C ILE A 5 -67.13 1.23 26.15
N THR A 6 -66.96 0.67 24.96
CA THR A 6 -65.98 -0.38 24.67
C THR A 6 -64.60 0.28 24.54
N LEU A 7 -63.70 0.00 25.48
CA LEU A 7 -62.30 0.41 25.42
C LEU A 7 -61.55 -0.51 24.43
N LEU A 8 -61.21 -0.03 23.25
CA LEU A 8 -60.28 -0.73 22.35
C LEU A 8 -58.84 -0.49 22.84
N LEU A 9 -58.23 -1.50 23.45
CA LEU A 9 -56.79 -1.57 23.68
C LEU A 9 -56.08 -1.78 22.33
N LEU A 10 -55.53 -0.70 21.77
CA LEU A 10 -54.55 -0.75 20.70
C LEU A 10 -53.23 -1.30 21.27
N LEU A 11 -53.04 -2.61 21.17
CA LEU A 11 -51.72 -3.23 21.30
C LEU A 11 -50.87 -2.78 20.11
N SER A 12 -50.05 -1.76 20.32
CA SER A 12 -48.93 -1.45 19.43
C SER A 12 -47.96 -2.62 19.46
N ALA A 13 -47.98 -3.45 18.41
CA ALA A 13 -46.91 -4.41 18.17
C ALA A 13 -45.64 -3.62 17.90
N ALA A 14 -44.78 -3.48 18.91
CA ALA A 14 -43.41 -3.05 18.70
C ALA A 14 -42.76 -4.08 17.78
N ALA A 15 -42.41 -3.68 16.56
CA ALA A 15 -41.57 -4.48 15.69
C ALA A 15 -40.27 -4.76 16.46
N LEU A 16 -40.05 -6.02 16.83
CA LEU A 16 -38.76 -6.46 17.35
C LEU A 16 -37.69 -6.04 16.33
N PRO A 17 -36.57 -5.43 16.76
CA PRO A 17 -35.48 -5.15 15.85
C PRO A 17 -35.07 -6.48 15.20
N GLN A 18 -35.22 -6.55 13.88
CA GLN A 18 -34.76 -7.67 13.10
C GLN A 18 -33.24 -7.72 13.30
N GLU A 19 -32.75 -8.69 14.07
CA GLU A 19 -31.31 -8.94 14.20
C GLU A 19 -30.79 -9.17 12.79
N GLN A 20 -30.11 -8.16 12.25
CA GLN A 20 -29.47 -8.25 10.96
C GLN A 20 -28.39 -9.33 11.10
N GLU A 21 -28.47 -10.39 10.29
CA GLU A 21 -27.48 -11.47 10.32
C GLU A 21 -26.08 -10.85 10.31
N PRO A 22 -25.20 -11.25 11.23
CA PRO A 22 -23.91 -10.62 11.36
C PRO A 22 -23.13 -10.76 10.05
N PHE A 23 -22.53 -9.67 9.60
CA PHE A 23 -21.67 -9.66 8.43
C PHE A 23 -20.52 -10.65 8.65
N LYS A 24 -20.47 -11.73 7.85
CA LYS A 24 -19.48 -12.81 7.99
C LYS A 24 -18.41 -12.65 6.93
N LEU A 25 -17.15 -12.67 7.34
CA LEU A 25 -15.98 -12.73 6.45
C LEU A 25 -15.28 -14.08 6.63
N SER A 26 -15.06 -14.77 5.52
CA SER A 26 -14.22 -15.96 5.46
C SER A 26 -12.73 -15.58 5.36
N TYR A 27 -11.84 -16.56 5.52
CA TYR A 27 -10.40 -16.34 5.29
C TYR A 27 -10.11 -15.96 3.83
N THR A 28 -10.81 -16.57 2.86
CA THR A 28 -10.72 -16.24 1.44
C THR A 28 -11.11 -14.79 1.14
N ASP A 29 -12.10 -14.23 1.85
CA ASP A 29 -12.49 -12.82 1.67
C ASP A 29 -11.34 -11.87 2.07
N LEU A 30 -10.53 -12.23 3.07
CA LEU A 30 -9.34 -11.47 3.45
C LEU A 30 -8.24 -11.55 2.39
N LEU A 31 -8.21 -12.63 1.62
CA LEU A 31 -7.22 -12.83 0.54
C LEU A 31 -7.66 -12.24 -0.81
N ALA A 32 -8.94 -11.89 -0.97
CA ALA A 32 -9.47 -11.33 -2.21
C ALA A 32 -8.74 -10.05 -2.64
N GLU A 33 -8.28 -9.24 -1.68
CA GLU A 33 -7.55 -8.00 -1.95
C GLU A 33 -6.20 -8.20 -2.64
N TYR A 34 -5.57 -9.36 -2.48
CA TYR A 34 -4.33 -9.68 -3.18
C TYR A 34 -4.54 -10.05 -4.66
N ARG A 35 -5.79 -10.22 -5.09
CA ARG A 35 -6.13 -10.73 -6.44
C ARG A 35 -6.57 -9.64 -7.40
N ASP A 36 -7.03 -8.52 -6.87
CA ASP A 36 -7.76 -7.53 -7.65
C ASP A 36 -7.32 -6.11 -7.30
N LEU A 37 -6.41 -5.57 -8.11
CA LEU A 37 -5.96 -4.19 -7.98
C LEU A 37 -7.10 -3.18 -8.07
N THR A 38 -8.22 -3.55 -8.67
CA THR A 38 -9.35 -2.64 -8.92
C THR A 38 -10.06 -2.26 -7.63
N LEU A 39 -9.86 -3.03 -6.55
CA LEU A 39 -10.26 -2.69 -5.18
C LEU A 39 -9.54 -1.45 -4.63
N LEU A 40 -8.41 -1.03 -5.23
CA LEU A 40 -7.75 0.24 -4.89
C LEU A 40 -8.63 1.45 -5.22
N ALA A 41 -9.57 1.29 -6.15
CA ALA A 41 -10.50 2.34 -6.56
C ALA A 41 -11.85 2.29 -5.83
N GLU A 42 -12.04 1.35 -4.91
CA GLU A 42 -13.25 1.26 -4.11
C GLU A 42 -13.22 2.17 -2.91
N THR A 43 -14.40 2.63 -2.49
CA THR A 43 -14.53 3.24 -1.17
C THR A 43 -14.24 2.17 -0.12
N PRO A 44 -13.45 2.49 0.91
CA PRO A 44 -13.40 1.67 2.11
C PRO A 44 -14.76 1.16 2.58
N LEU A 45 -14.80 -0.08 3.08
CA LEU A 45 -15.99 -0.55 3.78
C LEU A 45 -16.26 0.36 4.98
N GLU A 46 -17.51 0.77 5.12
CA GLU A 46 -17.94 1.64 6.22
C GLU A 46 -17.65 0.97 7.57
N GLY A 47 -17.15 1.76 8.53
CA GLY A 47 -16.80 1.31 9.88
C GLY A 47 -15.55 0.43 9.98
N VAL A 48 -14.86 0.13 8.86
CA VAL A 48 -13.53 -0.47 8.91
C VAL A 48 -12.49 0.62 9.19
N SER A 49 -11.54 0.30 10.09
CA SER A 49 -10.45 1.21 10.47
C SER A 49 -9.13 0.45 10.61
N LEU A 50 -8.00 1.10 10.33
CA LEU A 50 -6.68 0.56 10.60
C LEU A 50 -6.16 1.10 11.95
N ILE A 51 -5.53 0.24 12.73
CA ILE A 51 -4.69 0.63 13.86
C ILE A 51 -3.31 0.01 13.68
N GLN A 52 -2.26 0.79 13.96
CA GLN A 52 -0.89 0.30 14.00
C GLN A 52 -0.38 0.40 15.44
N PHE A 53 0.14 -0.71 15.94
CA PHE A 53 0.99 -0.72 17.12
C PHE A 53 2.44 -0.79 16.64
N SER A 54 3.33 -0.02 17.26
CA SER A 54 4.74 -0.03 16.90
C SER A 54 5.62 0.16 18.13
N SER A 55 6.91 -0.10 17.95
CA SER A 55 7.95 0.24 18.92
C SER A 55 8.31 1.73 18.93
N THR A 56 7.46 2.61 18.38
CA THR A 56 7.79 4.03 18.21
C THR A 56 8.16 4.71 19.54
N ASP A 57 9.02 5.72 19.48
CA ASP A 57 9.40 6.52 20.64
C ASP A 57 8.16 7.24 21.20
N PRO A 58 7.70 6.91 22.43
CA PRO A 58 6.50 7.51 23.01
C PRO A 58 6.68 9.01 23.29
N SER A 59 7.91 9.53 23.26
CA SER A 59 8.15 10.97 23.34
C SER A 59 7.94 11.69 22.01
N SER A 60 7.89 10.99 20.87
CA SER A 60 7.61 11.57 19.55
C SER A 60 6.15 11.99 19.44
N THR A 61 5.86 13.25 19.74
CA THR A 61 4.48 13.77 19.84
C THR A 61 4.28 15.01 18.98
N THR A 62 3.03 15.26 18.58
CA THR A 62 2.59 16.51 17.94
C THR A 62 2.32 17.62 18.97
N ASP A 63 2.63 17.39 20.26
CA ASP A 63 2.30 18.33 21.32
C ASP A 63 3.18 19.56 21.21
N ALA A 64 2.56 20.67 20.80
CA ALA A 64 3.25 21.94 20.59
C ALA A 64 3.81 22.54 21.90
N GLU A 65 3.36 22.07 23.07
CA GLU A 65 3.88 22.52 24.36
C GLU A 65 5.27 21.95 24.69
N ILE A 66 5.69 20.86 24.04
CA ILE A 66 7.00 20.26 24.25
C ILE A 66 7.85 20.43 22.99
N ALA A 67 8.59 21.53 22.92
CA ALA A 67 9.51 21.80 21.81
C ALA A 67 10.51 20.64 21.60
N ASP A 68 10.85 20.38 20.33
CA ASP A 68 11.86 19.41 19.87
C ASP A 68 11.55 17.91 20.08
N THR A 69 10.37 17.53 20.58
CA THR A 69 9.98 16.12 20.72
C THR A 69 9.56 15.46 19.41
N TRP A 70 9.12 16.23 18.43
CA TRP A 70 8.68 15.69 17.14
C TRP A 70 9.76 14.83 16.47
N PHE A 71 11.05 15.09 16.69
CA PHE A 71 12.13 14.31 16.08
C PHE A 71 12.81 13.32 17.05
N SER A 72 12.14 12.97 18.15
CA SER A 72 12.57 11.88 19.03
C SER A 72 12.63 10.55 18.27
N ASN A 73 13.70 9.76 18.49
CA ASN A 73 14.09 8.61 17.65
C ASN A 73 14.53 7.38 18.49
N LYS A 74 13.91 7.13 19.65
CA LYS A 74 14.13 5.89 20.44
C LYS A 74 13.10 4.82 20.08
N ASP A 75 12.94 4.51 18.80
CA ASP A 75 11.88 3.65 18.26
C ASP A 75 12.09 2.14 18.45
N ARG A 76 12.83 1.73 19.49
CA ARG A 76 13.17 0.33 19.76
C ARG A 76 12.84 -0.04 21.20
N GLY A 77 12.23 -1.22 21.37
CA GLY A 77 11.99 -1.79 22.70
C GLY A 77 10.86 -1.11 23.48
N ASN A 78 10.02 -0.31 22.82
CA ASN A 78 8.80 0.22 23.41
C ASN A 78 7.67 -0.79 23.20
N TYR A 79 6.99 -1.16 24.28
CA TYR A 79 5.88 -2.13 24.29
C TYR A 79 4.70 -1.55 25.06
N LEU A 80 3.50 -2.13 24.89
CA LEU A 80 2.32 -1.69 25.64
C LEU A 80 2.49 -1.94 27.14
N ARG A 81 3.09 -3.08 27.50
CA ARG A 81 3.41 -3.50 28.87
C ARG A 81 4.19 -4.81 28.85
N GLU A 82 4.67 -5.17 30.03
CA GLU A 82 5.29 -6.45 30.37
C GLU A 82 4.29 -7.32 31.16
N GLU A 83 4.23 -8.62 30.85
CA GLU A 83 3.37 -9.59 31.54
C GLU A 83 4.11 -10.90 31.83
N GLN A 84 3.71 -11.61 32.89
CA GLN A 84 4.24 -12.94 33.21
C GLN A 84 3.32 -14.03 32.65
N PHE A 85 3.89 -15.02 31.97
CA PHE A 85 3.19 -16.20 31.44
C PHE A 85 3.91 -17.47 31.90
N GLY A 86 3.43 -18.04 33.00
CA GLY A 86 4.16 -19.11 33.68
C GLY A 86 5.49 -18.59 34.24
N GLU A 87 6.60 -19.11 33.74
CA GLU A 87 7.96 -18.66 34.09
C GLU A 87 8.56 -17.69 33.05
N GLU A 88 7.86 -17.44 31.94
CA GLU A 88 8.32 -16.57 30.86
C GLU A 88 7.83 -15.13 31.04
N GLN A 89 8.75 -14.17 30.89
CA GLN A 89 8.42 -12.76 30.72
C GLN A 89 7.97 -12.53 29.27
N LEU A 90 6.80 -11.92 29.09
CA LEU A 90 6.26 -11.51 27.80
C LEU A 90 6.28 -9.98 27.67
N PHE A 91 6.55 -9.51 26.47
CA PHE A 91 6.39 -8.12 26.06
C PHE A 91 5.18 -8.00 25.13
N VAL A 92 4.17 -7.22 25.53
CA VAL A 92 2.92 -7.06 24.77
C VAL A 92 3.14 -6.05 23.65
N MET A 93 3.15 -6.53 22.40
CA MET A 93 3.40 -5.73 21.21
C MET A 93 2.14 -5.02 20.71
N ALA A 94 0.99 -5.70 20.80
CA ALA A 94 -0.30 -5.19 20.34
C ALA A 94 -1.46 -5.83 21.10
N GLU A 95 -2.56 -5.09 21.27
CA GLU A 95 -3.79 -5.60 21.86
C GLU A 95 -5.01 -4.92 21.23
N CYS A 96 -5.94 -5.71 20.70
CA CYS A 96 -7.19 -5.21 20.11
C CYS A 96 -8.38 -6.02 20.64
N LEU A 97 -9.41 -5.33 21.13
CA LEU A 97 -10.60 -5.92 21.75
C LEU A 97 -11.84 -5.89 20.85
N GLN A 98 -11.63 -5.87 19.53
CA GLN A 98 -12.68 -5.83 18.52
C GLN A 98 -12.29 -6.73 17.34
N ALA A 99 -13.28 -7.34 16.68
CA ALA A 99 -13.10 -8.15 15.48
C ALA A 99 -12.15 -7.51 14.46
N GLY A 100 -11.20 -8.29 13.96
CA GLY A 100 -10.12 -7.76 13.14
C GLY A 100 -9.27 -8.82 12.45
N SER A 101 -8.30 -8.34 11.69
CA SER A 101 -7.21 -9.14 11.15
C SER A 101 -5.91 -8.37 11.19
N ILE A 102 -4.83 -9.00 11.64
CA ILE A 102 -3.49 -8.46 11.40
C ILE A 102 -3.25 -8.60 9.89
N MET A 103 -3.04 -7.48 9.22
CA MET A 103 -2.82 -7.42 7.76
C MET A 103 -1.34 -7.20 7.43
N ARG A 104 -0.55 -6.74 8.41
CA ARG A 104 0.89 -6.52 8.26
C ARG A 104 1.60 -6.73 9.58
N LEU A 105 2.65 -7.54 9.55
CA LEU A 105 3.70 -7.58 10.55
C LEU A 105 4.99 -7.11 9.91
N TRP A 106 5.73 -6.27 10.63
CA TRP A 106 7.11 -5.94 10.27
C TRP A 106 7.97 -6.00 11.52
N VAL A 107 9.16 -6.59 11.39
CA VAL A 107 10.15 -6.62 12.47
C VAL A 107 11.53 -6.34 11.88
N GLY A 108 12.24 -5.37 12.44
CA GLY A 108 13.58 -5.00 11.98
C GLY A 108 14.65 -6.02 12.40
N ASN A 109 14.49 -6.60 13.59
CA ASN A 109 15.46 -7.47 14.25
C ASN A 109 14.78 -8.66 14.96
N PRO A 110 14.09 -9.57 14.25
CA PRO A 110 13.29 -10.62 14.87
C PRO A 110 14.12 -11.54 15.77
N ASN A 111 13.59 -11.86 16.95
CA ASN A 111 14.21 -12.73 17.94
C ASN A 111 13.13 -13.38 18.82
N GLY A 112 13.48 -14.49 19.50
CA GLY A 112 12.58 -15.20 20.40
C GLY A 112 11.34 -15.78 19.71
N ASP A 113 10.31 -16.02 20.51
CA ASP A 113 9.01 -16.50 20.05
C ASP A 113 8.02 -15.34 19.94
N ILE A 114 7.03 -15.51 19.07
CA ILE A 114 5.84 -14.68 18.98
C ILE A 114 4.60 -15.50 19.30
N LEU A 115 3.73 -14.94 20.13
CA LEU A 115 2.55 -15.60 20.69
C LEU A 115 1.31 -14.79 20.36
N PHE A 116 0.27 -15.48 19.90
CA PHE A 116 -1.03 -14.90 19.58
C PHE A 116 -2.10 -15.46 20.51
N PHE A 117 -2.60 -14.65 21.43
CA PHE A 117 -3.75 -14.97 22.27
C PHE A 117 -5.00 -14.44 21.58
N VAL A 118 -5.87 -15.35 21.15
CA VAL A 118 -7.01 -15.02 20.27
C VAL A 118 -8.31 -15.24 21.03
N ASP A 119 -9.23 -14.29 20.87
CA ASP A 119 -10.61 -14.35 21.34
C ASP A 119 -10.79 -14.71 22.83
N GLY A 120 -9.88 -14.20 23.67
CA GLY A 120 -9.90 -14.35 25.12
C GLY A 120 -9.27 -15.64 25.64
N ASN A 121 -8.62 -16.44 24.78
CA ASN A 121 -7.93 -17.65 25.21
C ASN A 121 -6.77 -17.32 26.16
N SER A 122 -6.69 -18.05 27.28
CA SER A 122 -5.59 -17.93 28.26
C SER A 122 -4.29 -18.60 27.81
N GLN A 123 -4.37 -19.49 26.82
CA GLN A 123 -3.23 -20.11 26.15
C GLN A 123 -3.08 -19.54 24.73
N PRO A 124 -1.86 -19.43 24.19
CA PRO A 124 -1.67 -18.93 22.83
C PRO A 124 -2.34 -19.87 21.82
N SER A 125 -3.19 -19.32 20.95
CA SER A 125 -3.80 -20.07 19.84
C SER A 125 -2.78 -20.38 18.73
N LEU A 126 -1.69 -19.60 18.68
CA LEU A 126 -0.52 -19.84 17.85
C LEU A 126 0.73 -19.32 18.58
N ARG A 127 1.79 -20.12 18.61
CA ARG A 127 3.13 -19.74 19.08
C ARG A 127 4.14 -20.26 18.07
N LEU A 128 5.03 -19.38 17.60
CA LEU A 128 6.05 -19.70 16.60
C LEU A 128 7.37 -19.02 16.96
N PRO A 129 8.52 -19.57 16.55
CA PRO A 129 9.74 -18.78 16.45
C PRO A 129 9.47 -17.55 15.58
N MET A 130 9.84 -16.36 16.05
CA MET A 130 9.45 -15.12 15.37
C MET A 130 9.97 -15.04 13.92
N THR A 131 11.17 -15.57 13.66
CA THR A 131 11.76 -15.60 12.31
C THR A 131 10.93 -16.41 11.31
N ALA A 132 10.21 -17.43 11.79
CA ALA A 132 9.40 -18.32 10.96
C ALA A 132 8.19 -17.63 10.32
N LEU A 133 7.82 -16.44 10.79
CA LEU A 133 6.81 -15.60 10.14
C LEU A 133 7.29 -14.94 8.83
N PHE A 134 8.59 -15.00 8.53
CA PHE A 134 9.21 -14.17 7.51
C PHE A 134 10.17 -14.91 6.57
N ASP A 135 10.86 -15.93 7.06
CA ASP A 135 11.99 -16.58 6.36
C ASP A 135 11.61 -17.79 5.50
N GLY A 136 10.32 -18.16 5.44
CA GLY A 136 9.85 -19.32 4.71
C GLY A 136 10.07 -20.67 5.41
N SER A 137 10.51 -20.69 6.67
CA SER A 137 10.65 -21.95 7.42
C SER A 137 9.30 -22.53 7.87
N HIS A 138 8.25 -21.71 7.99
CA HIS A 138 6.89 -22.17 8.22
C HIS A 138 6.07 -22.21 6.91
N VAL A 139 5.36 -23.31 6.67
CA VAL A 139 4.65 -23.57 5.40
C VAL A 139 3.60 -22.51 5.05
N SER A 140 2.92 -21.93 6.04
CA SER A 140 1.91 -20.87 5.81
C SER A 140 2.49 -19.46 5.66
N PHE A 141 3.80 -19.29 5.85
CA PHE A 141 4.50 -18.00 5.77
C PHE A 141 5.58 -18.05 4.69
N GLN A 142 5.14 -18.21 3.44
CA GLN A 142 6.02 -18.26 2.26
C GLN A 142 6.04 -16.93 1.51
N PRO A 143 7.13 -16.63 0.77
CA PRO A 143 7.17 -15.47 -0.12
C PRO A 143 6.22 -15.63 -1.30
N PRO A 144 5.73 -14.51 -1.87
CA PRO A 144 6.01 -13.12 -1.50
C PRO A 144 5.19 -12.55 -0.32
N LEU A 145 4.17 -13.24 0.18
CA LEU A 145 3.36 -12.73 1.32
C LEU A 145 4.22 -12.55 2.59
N ALA A 146 5.13 -13.48 2.86
CA ALA A 146 6.12 -13.36 3.92
C ALA A 146 7.52 -13.33 3.31
N SER A 147 8.26 -12.25 3.52
CA SER A 147 9.59 -12.12 2.92
C SER A 147 10.52 -11.21 3.69
N ILE A 148 11.81 -11.42 3.45
CA ILE A 148 12.90 -10.56 3.92
C ILE A 148 13.38 -9.74 2.72
N GLN A 149 13.27 -8.42 2.82
CA GLN A 149 13.70 -7.49 1.77
C GLN A 149 14.49 -6.35 2.39
N ALA A 150 15.71 -6.10 1.89
CA ALA A 150 16.61 -5.07 2.40
C ALA A 150 16.77 -5.12 3.95
N ASN A 151 16.91 -6.33 4.52
CA ASN A 151 16.97 -6.62 5.95
C ASN A 151 15.69 -6.32 6.76
N GLY A 152 14.60 -5.87 6.13
CA GLY A 152 13.28 -5.78 6.75
C GLY A 152 12.54 -7.11 6.64
N HIS A 153 11.97 -7.58 7.75
CA HIS A 153 11.20 -8.83 7.81
C HIS A 153 9.72 -8.46 7.80
N SER A 154 9.00 -8.80 6.73
CA SER A 154 7.59 -8.43 6.57
C SER A 154 6.72 -9.65 6.32
N SER A 155 5.54 -9.67 6.92
CA SER A 155 4.50 -10.65 6.64
C SER A 155 3.17 -9.96 6.38
N TYR A 156 2.56 -10.31 5.26
CA TYR A 156 1.23 -9.88 4.80
C TYR A 156 0.22 -11.04 4.85
N VAL A 157 0.58 -12.17 5.48
CA VAL A 157 -0.37 -13.27 5.72
C VAL A 157 -1.45 -12.76 6.69
N PRO A 158 -2.74 -12.78 6.31
CA PRO A 158 -3.81 -12.31 7.19
C PRO A 158 -3.95 -13.19 8.45
N LEU A 159 -3.98 -12.58 9.63
CA LEU A 159 -4.19 -13.29 10.89
C LEU A 159 -5.48 -12.80 11.57
N PRO A 160 -6.65 -13.42 11.26
CA PRO A 160 -7.94 -12.95 11.72
C PRO A 160 -8.31 -13.39 13.13
N PHE A 161 -9.24 -12.66 13.75
CA PHE A 161 -9.78 -12.90 15.08
C PHE A 161 -11.19 -12.31 15.20
N ASP A 162 -12.09 -13.03 15.87
CA ASP A 162 -13.53 -12.74 15.91
C ASP A 162 -13.89 -11.67 16.96
N ARG A 163 -13.11 -11.61 18.05
CA ARG A 163 -13.40 -10.78 19.23
C ARG A 163 -12.20 -9.98 19.69
N SER A 164 -11.04 -10.62 19.81
CA SER A 164 -9.85 -9.96 20.36
C SER A 164 -8.55 -10.64 19.95
N ILE A 165 -7.46 -9.88 19.93
CA ILE A 165 -6.11 -10.42 19.83
C ILE A 165 -5.18 -9.71 20.80
N LYS A 166 -4.28 -10.47 21.43
CA LYS A 166 -3.09 -9.96 22.11
C LYS A 166 -1.86 -10.64 21.50
N VAL A 167 -0.94 -9.83 21.00
CA VAL A 167 0.30 -10.26 20.37
C VAL A 167 1.44 -10.00 21.34
N CYS A 168 2.16 -11.05 21.71
CA CYS A 168 3.28 -10.97 22.64
C CYS A 168 4.55 -11.55 22.01
N THR A 169 5.70 -11.16 22.55
CA THR A 169 6.99 -11.80 22.27
C THR A 169 7.73 -12.14 23.56
N THR A 170 8.61 -13.14 23.50
CA THR A 170 9.55 -13.47 24.58
C THR A 170 10.86 -12.68 24.50
N ALA A 171 11.09 -11.92 23.43
CA ALA A 171 12.29 -11.11 23.24
C ALA A 171 12.04 -9.61 23.47
N ASP A 172 13.00 -8.95 24.11
CA ASP A 172 12.99 -7.50 24.30
C ASP A 172 13.66 -6.76 23.13
N ASN A 173 13.67 -5.42 23.22
CA ASN A 173 14.50 -4.56 22.39
C ASN A 173 14.30 -4.73 20.86
N LEU A 174 13.06 -4.94 20.42
CA LEU A 174 12.68 -5.09 19.01
C LEU A 174 12.25 -3.76 18.36
N TYR A 175 12.55 -3.61 17.08
CA TYR A 175 11.82 -2.72 16.16
C TYR A 175 10.65 -3.50 15.57
N TYR A 176 9.41 -3.04 15.73
CA TYR A 176 8.25 -3.75 15.20
C TYR A 176 7.10 -2.83 14.79
N HIS A 177 6.31 -3.28 13.80
CA HIS A 177 4.96 -2.78 13.50
C HIS A 177 3.97 -3.96 13.48
N VAL A 178 2.82 -3.80 14.13
CA VAL A 178 1.65 -4.69 14.03
C VAL A 178 0.47 -3.87 13.49
N GLY A 179 0.16 -4.05 12.20
CA GLY A 179 -0.93 -3.38 11.51
C GLY A 179 -2.21 -4.23 11.53
N ILE A 180 -3.22 -3.78 12.26
CA ILE A 180 -4.52 -4.44 12.42
C ILE A 180 -5.59 -3.67 11.66
N ARG A 181 -6.31 -4.37 10.79
CA ARG A 181 -7.58 -3.89 10.26
C ARG A 181 -8.71 -4.33 11.19
N LYS A 182 -9.44 -3.37 11.74
CA LYS A 182 -10.64 -3.58 12.55
C LYS A 182 -11.88 -3.53 11.68
N TYR A 183 -12.81 -4.43 11.90
CA TYR A 183 -14.10 -4.46 11.22
C TYR A 183 -15.23 -3.94 12.12
N PRO A 184 -16.36 -3.45 11.56
CA PRO A 184 -17.50 -2.99 12.34
C PRO A 184 -17.94 -3.99 13.40
N ALA A 185 -18.43 -3.50 14.53
CA ALA A 185 -18.99 -4.34 15.58
C ALA A 185 -20.09 -5.26 15.01
N GLY A 186 -20.09 -6.53 15.43
CA GLY A 186 -20.97 -7.56 14.87
C GLY A 186 -20.42 -8.29 13.64
N THR A 187 -19.29 -7.86 13.07
CA THR A 187 -18.60 -8.65 12.03
C THR A 187 -18.08 -9.96 12.62
N ARG A 188 -18.27 -11.07 11.92
CA ARG A 188 -17.75 -12.38 12.30
C ARG A 188 -16.60 -12.80 11.41
N LEU A 189 -15.50 -13.24 12.02
CA LEU A 189 -14.29 -13.70 11.35
C LEU A 189 -13.84 -15.06 11.90
N PRO A 190 -13.10 -15.86 11.12
CA PRO A 190 -12.43 -17.04 11.66
C PRO A 190 -11.36 -16.63 12.69
N SER A 191 -11.20 -17.44 13.73
CA SER A 191 -10.17 -17.22 14.76
C SER A 191 -8.86 -17.89 14.38
N LEU A 192 -7.77 -17.13 14.37
CA LEU A 192 -6.42 -17.64 14.13
C LEU A 192 -6.08 -18.82 15.07
N ASN A 193 -5.60 -19.90 14.45
CA ASN A 193 -4.91 -21.02 15.09
C ASN A 193 -4.16 -21.83 14.01
N ALA A 194 -3.35 -22.80 14.43
CA ALA A 194 -2.57 -23.64 13.50
C ALA A 194 -3.45 -24.40 12.48
N LYS A 195 -4.63 -24.87 12.90
CA LYS A 195 -5.56 -25.59 12.00
C LYS A 195 -6.11 -24.66 10.92
N LEU A 196 -6.49 -23.42 11.25
CA LEU A 196 -6.95 -22.44 10.26
C LEU A 196 -5.89 -22.23 9.17
N LEU A 197 -4.63 -22.01 9.55
CA LEU A 197 -3.55 -21.82 8.58
C LEU A 197 -3.34 -23.06 7.72
N SER A 198 -3.34 -24.25 8.34
CA SER A 198 -3.25 -25.53 7.63
C SER A 198 -4.41 -25.75 6.66
N ASP A 199 -5.64 -25.45 7.05
CA ASP A 199 -6.84 -25.60 6.22
C ASP A 199 -6.85 -24.63 5.04
N GLN A 200 -6.12 -23.52 5.13
CA GLN A 200 -6.06 -22.45 4.13
C GLN A 200 -4.75 -22.46 3.32
N GLN A 201 -3.94 -23.50 3.46
CA GLN A 201 -2.61 -23.56 2.85
C GLN A 201 -2.66 -23.46 1.31
N GLU A 202 -3.59 -24.17 0.66
CA GLU A 202 -3.73 -24.11 -0.80
C GLU A 202 -4.06 -22.70 -1.31
N GLU A 203 -4.87 -21.96 -0.54
CA GLU A 203 -5.27 -20.60 -0.89
C GLU A 203 -4.10 -19.61 -0.73
N LEU A 204 -3.28 -19.79 0.31
CA LEU A 204 -2.03 -19.04 0.51
C LEU A 204 -1.01 -19.34 -0.59
N ASP A 205 -0.85 -20.60 -0.98
CA ASP A 205 0.06 -21.01 -2.06
C ASP A 205 -0.39 -20.44 -3.42
N PHE A 206 -1.70 -20.40 -3.66
CA PHE A 206 -2.27 -19.75 -4.85
C PHE A 206 -1.98 -18.25 -4.85
N ILE A 207 -2.21 -17.54 -3.73
CA ILE A 207 -1.92 -16.12 -3.64
C ILE A 207 -0.43 -15.85 -3.86
N ASN A 208 0.45 -16.65 -3.24
CA ASN A 208 1.88 -16.49 -3.43
C ASN A 208 2.30 -16.72 -4.89
N SER A 209 1.73 -17.71 -5.55
CA SER A 209 1.96 -17.97 -6.97
C SER A 209 1.48 -16.80 -7.84
N LEU A 210 0.28 -16.27 -7.57
CA LEU A 210 -0.28 -15.11 -8.27
C LEU A 210 0.59 -13.86 -8.10
N LEU A 211 0.94 -13.54 -6.86
CA LEU A 211 1.80 -12.40 -6.53
C LEU A 211 3.22 -12.58 -7.09
N GLY A 212 3.72 -13.82 -7.14
CA GLY A 212 5.02 -14.17 -7.72
C GLY A 212 5.07 -14.01 -9.23
N ALA A 213 3.97 -14.30 -9.93
CA ALA A 213 3.85 -14.07 -11.37
C ALA A 213 3.89 -12.58 -11.74
N ARG A 214 3.40 -11.70 -10.85
CA ARG A 214 3.36 -10.24 -11.03
C ARG A 214 2.60 -9.82 -12.30
N GLU A 215 1.60 -10.59 -12.69
CA GLU A 215 0.74 -10.34 -13.84
C GLU A 215 -0.70 -10.11 -13.37
N PHE A 216 -1.03 -8.86 -13.08
CA PHE A 216 -2.41 -8.43 -12.79
C PHE A 216 -3.05 -7.91 -14.07
N VAL A 217 -3.48 -8.81 -14.95
CA VAL A 217 -4.29 -8.40 -16.10
C VAL A 217 -5.50 -9.29 -16.17
N SER A 218 -6.58 -8.86 -15.51
CA SER A 218 -7.94 -9.29 -15.86
C SER A 218 -8.13 -9.04 -17.36
N PHE A 219 -8.56 -10.03 -18.14
CA PHE A 219 -8.75 -9.93 -19.60
C PHE A 219 -9.54 -8.66 -19.97
N PRO A 220 -8.86 -7.59 -20.38
CA PRO A 220 -9.50 -6.34 -20.74
C PRO A 220 -10.02 -6.50 -22.16
N ARG A 221 -11.24 -6.03 -22.42
CA ARG A 221 -11.88 -6.23 -23.72
C ARG A 221 -11.42 -5.21 -24.77
N ARG A 222 -10.79 -4.11 -24.37
CA ARG A 222 -10.46 -2.99 -25.25
C ARG A 222 -9.05 -2.45 -25.02
N PHE A 223 -8.47 -1.96 -26.10
CA PHE A 223 -7.23 -1.21 -26.07
C PHE A 223 -7.25 -0.09 -27.11
N THR A 224 -6.41 0.91 -26.90
CA THR A 224 -6.11 1.94 -27.90
C THR A 224 -4.61 2.09 -27.99
N ASN A 225 -4.09 2.12 -29.22
CA ASN A 225 -2.67 2.31 -29.50
C ASN A 225 -2.47 3.66 -30.18
N TYR A 226 -1.36 4.32 -29.86
CA TYR A 226 -0.91 5.50 -30.56
C TYR A 226 0.61 5.47 -30.70
N SER A 227 1.14 5.88 -31.84
CA SER A 227 2.57 5.88 -32.13
C SER A 227 2.95 7.19 -32.81
N GLY A 228 4.00 7.85 -32.32
CA GLY A 228 4.40 9.15 -32.87
C GLY A 228 5.83 9.54 -32.51
N ARG A 229 6.41 10.44 -33.32
CA ARG A 229 7.67 11.13 -32.99
C ARG A 229 7.36 12.51 -32.43
N TYR A 230 7.60 12.71 -31.14
CA TYR A 230 7.29 13.95 -30.42
C TYR A 230 8.49 14.86 -30.39
N ARG A 231 8.37 16.02 -31.04
CA ARG A 231 9.34 17.11 -30.92
C ARG A 231 9.19 17.80 -29.55
N PRO A 232 10.18 18.60 -29.12
CA PRO A 232 10.02 19.47 -27.96
C PRO A 232 8.72 20.28 -28.01
N ASN A 233 8.03 20.38 -26.88
CA ASN A 233 6.73 21.03 -26.65
C ASN A 233 5.54 20.40 -27.41
N LEU A 234 5.70 19.21 -27.98
CA LEU A 234 4.56 18.48 -28.54
C LEU A 234 3.94 17.58 -27.46
N GLU A 235 2.62 17.54 -27.42
CA GLU A 235 1.84 16.63 -26.60
C GLU A 235 1.28 15.47 -27.44
N GLN A 236 1.29 14.29 -26.83
CA GLN A 236 0.45 13.16 -27.21
C GLN A 236 -0.78 13.17 -26.30
N HIS A 237 -1.96 12.87 -26.83
CA HIS A 237 -3.10 12.54 -25.98
C HIS A 237 -3.88 11.33 -26.53
N ILE A 238 -4.39 10.52 -25.61
CA ILE A 238 -5.35 9.46 -25.88
C ILE A 238 -6.63 9.83 -25.13
N ASN A 239 -7.75 9.92 -25.85
CA ASN A 239 -9.07 10.18 -25.28
C ASN A 239 -9.90 8.90 -25.32
N ILE A 240 -10.49 8.54 -24.18
CA ILE A 240 -11.49 7.48 -24.06
C ILE A 240 -12.75 8.14 -23.51
N ASN A 241 -13.88 7.96 -24.20
CA ASN A 241 -15.18 8.52 -23.78
C ASN A 241 -16.06 7.44 -23.15
N GLY A 242 -17.00 7.85 -22.30
CA GLY A 242 -17.90 6.96 -21.58
C GLY A 242 -17.42 6.69 -20.16
N SER A 243 -17.94 5.64 -19.55
CA SER A 243 -17.61 5.23 -18.19
C SER A 243 -16.81 3.92 -18.22
N GLY A 244 -15.86 3.76 -17.29
CA GLY A 244 -15.07 2.56 -17.16
C GLY A 244 -13.82 2.75 -16.31
N ALA A 245 -12.78 1.96 -16.60
CA ALA A 245 -11.49 2.06 -15.93
C ALA A 245 -10.33 1.72 -16.86
N VAL A 246 -9.29 2.54 -16.84
CA VAL A 246 -7.98 2.17 -17.41
C VAL A 246 -7.35 1.12 -16.50
N ARG A 247 -6.93 0.02 -17.09
CA ARG A 247 -6.28 -1.12 -16.44
C ARG A 247 -4.76 -1.07 -16.57
N SER A 248 -4.25 -0.55 -17.67
CA SER A 248 -2.83 -0.28 -17.81
C SER A 248 -2.52 0.80 -18.84
N VAL A 249 -1.41 1.47 -18.60
CA VAL A 249 -0.75 2.35 -19.56
C VAL A 249 0.63 1.78 -19.82
N THR A 250 0.88 1.38 -21.07
CA THR A 250 2.18 0.88 -21.53
C THR A 250 2.77 1.84 -22.55
N VAL A 251 4.02 2.22 -22.37
CA VAL A 251 4.77 3.05 -23.31
C VAL A 251 6.06 2.35 -23.69
N THR A 252 6.24 2.10 -24.97
CA THR A 252 7.50 1.60 -25.54
C THR A 252 8.27 2.76 -26.15
N MET A 253 9.56 2.84 -25.83
CA MET A 253 10.54 3.73 -26.45
C MET A 253 11.49 2.90 -27.33
N PRO A 254 11.21 2.75 -28.65
CA PRO A 254 11.99 1.88 -29.53
C PRO A 254 13.46 2.30 -29.64
N ASP A 255 13.70 3.61 -29.72
CA ASP A 255 15.01 4.19 -29.98
C ASP A 255 15.77 4.50 -28.67
N ALA A 256 15.39 3.89 -27.53
CA ALA A 256 15.91 4.26 -26.21
C ALA A 256 17.45 4.14 -26.11
N HIS A 257 18.01 3.02 -26.58
CA HIS A 257 19.46 2.78 -26.62
C HIS A 257 20.26 3.81 -27.45
N LEU A 258 19.61 4.57 -28.35
CA LEU A 258 20.26 5.60 -29.17
C LEU A 258 20.36 6.96 -28.45
N ILE A 259 19.73 7.11 -27.28
CA ILE A 259 19.65 8.38 -26.55
C ILE A 259 20.75 8.42 -25.48
N LYS A 260 21.83 9.17 -25.75
CA LYS A 260 22.98 9.29 -24.82
C LYS A 260 22.63 9.89 -23.46
N ASP A 261 21.71 10.84 -23.41
CA ASP A 261 21.28 11.59 -22.23
C ASP A 261 19.88 11.16 -21.77
N PHE A 262 19.61 9.85 -21.81
CA PHE A 262 18.27 9.29 -21.61
C PHE A 262 17.58 9.75 -20.33
N GLY A 263 18.29 9.83 -19.21
CA GLY A 263 17.71 10.32 -17.95
C GLY A 263 17.24 11.77 -18.00
N SER A 264 17.88 12.63 -18.80
CA SER A 264 17.40 14.01 -19.05
C SER A 264 16.16 14.03 -19.93
N VAL A 265 16.04 13.07 -20.87
CA VAL A 265 14.83 12.90 -21.67
C VAL A 265 13.66 12.44 -20.81
N LEU A 266 13.85 11.42 -19.96
CA LEU A 266 12.80 10.94 -19.05
C LEU A 266 12.34 12.01 -18.07
N SER A 267 13.27 12.79 -17.51
CA SER A 267 12.95 13.91 -16.61
C SER A 267 12.23 15.06 -17.33
N GLY A 268 12.42 15.18 -18.65
CA GLY A 268 11.74 16.17 -19.50
C GLY A 268 10.48 15.63 -20.18
N LEU A 269 10.06 14.40 -19.90
CA LEU A 269 8.76 13.89 -20.31
C LEU A 269 7.81 13.99 -19.11
N ARG A 270 6.56 14.37 -19.36
CA ARG A 270 5.54 14.55 -18.31
C ARG A 270 4.28 13.78 -18.68
N VAL A 271 3.67 13.11 -17.71
CA VAL A 271 2.41 12.37 -17.88
C VAL A 271 1.32 13.13 -17.16
N ARG A 272 0.22 13.41 -17.88
CA ARG A 272 -1.01 13.95 -17.30
C ARG A 272 -2.17 12.98 -17.46
N VAL A 273 -3.00 12.90 -16.45
CA VAL A 273 -4.28 12.18 -16.52
C VAL A 273 -5.40 13.13 -16.11
N ILE A 274 -6.38 13.28 -17.00
CA ILE A 274 -7.59 14.09 -16.79
C ILE A 274 -8.79 13.15 -16.91
N ALA A 275 -9.36 12.77 -15.77
CA ALA A 275 -10.63 12.03 -15.69
C ALA A 275 -11.81 12.99 -15.56
N ASP A 276 -12.96 12.58 -16.08
CA ASP A 276 -14.27 13.22 -15.93
C ASP A 276 -14.32 14.68 -16.38
N ARG A 277 -13.62 14.97 -17.48
CA ARG A 277 -13.53 16.32 -18.06
C ARG A 277 -13.13 17.38 -17.04
N SER A 278 -12.39 16.97 -16.00
CA SER A 278 -11.90 17.87 -14.97
C SER A 278 -11.14 19.05 -15.58
N LYS A 279 -11.29 20.24 -14.98
CA LYS A 279 -10.59 21.45 -15.42
C LYS A 279 -9.09 21.40 -15.16
N SER A 280 -8.65 20.54 -14.24
CA SER A 280 -7.25 20.32 -13.88
C SER A 280 -6.92 18.83 -13.96
N ALA A 281 -5.68 18.52 -14.34
CA ALA A 281 -5.19 17.14 -14.31
C ALA A 281 -5.12 16.62 -12.88
N GLN A 282 -5.68 15.43 -12.62
CA GLN A 282 -5.58 14.77 -11.32
C GLN A 282 -4.22 14.09 -11.12
N VAL A 283 -3.58 13.68 -12.22
CA VAL A 283 -2.20 13.21 -12.24
C VAL A 283 -1.37 14.18 -13.06
N ASP A 284 -0.26 14.66 -12.51
CA ASP A 284 0.71 15.49 -13.23
C ASP A 284 2.14 15.23 -12.73
N ILE A 285 2.79 14.22 -13.31
CA ILE A 285 4.04 13.62 -12.80
C ILE A 285 5.05 13.48 -13.95
N PRO A 286 6.37 13.66 -13.70
CA PRO A 286 7.40 13.29 -14.67
C PRO A 286 7.27 11.82 -15.10
N PHE A 287 7.57 11.54 -16.36
CA PHE A 287 7.34 10.23 -16.97
C PHE A 287 8.03 9.11 -16.21
N GLY A 288 9.32 9.27 -15.88
CA GLY A 288 10.07 8.24 -15.16
C GLY A 288 9.51 7.95 -13.76
N ASP A 289 9.08 8.98 -13.04
CA ASP A 289 8.47 8.85 -11.71
C ASP A 289 7.08 8.19 -11.78
N PHE A 290 6.28 8.47 -12.83
CA PHE A 290 5.00 7.80 -13.06
C PHE A 290 5.15 6.27 -13.23
N PHE A 291 6.31 5.80 -13.68
CA PHE A 291 6.66 4.37 -13.79
C PHE A 291 7.57 3.87 -12.66
N ALA A 292 7.76 4.66 -11.59
CA ALA A 292 8.55 4.34 -10.40
C ALA A 292 10.05 4.03 -10.67
N VAL A 293 10.64 4.68 -11.67
CA VAL A 293 12.06 4.52 -12.03
C VAL A 293 12.84 5.84 -12.08
N GLY A 294 12.19 6.96 -11.75
CA GLY A 294 12.79 8.29 -11.77
C GLY A 294 13.59 8.55 -13.06
N PRO A 295 14.77 9.18 -12.99
CA PRO A 295 15.58 9.46 -14.17
C PRO A 295 16.43 8.27 -14.66
N SER A 296 16.47 7.13 -13.95
CA SER A 296 17.41 6.04 -14.26
C SER A 296 16.89 5.04 -15.29
N ALA A 297 15.56 4.89 -15.39
CA ALA A 297 14.91 3.85 -16.19
C ALA A 297 15.34 2.43 -15.83
N SER A 298 15.78 2.20 -14.59
CA SER A 298 16.28 0.89 -14.16
C SER A 298 15.22 -0.20 -14.41
N PRO A 299 15.62 -1.38 -14.95
CA PRO A 299 14.70 -2.50 -15.08
C PRO A 299 14.06 -2.82 -13.73
N SER A 300 12.75 -2.99 -13.72
CA SER A 300 11.98 -3.23 -12.51
C SER A 300 10.74 -4.06 -12.82
N ASN A 301 10.27 -4.82 -11.84
CA ASN A 301 9.08 -5.64 -11.98
C ASN A 301 8.34 -5.64 -10.64
N SER A 302 7.47 -4.66 -10.43
CA SER A 302 6.58 -4.56 -9.26
C SER A 302 5.15 -4.87 -9.66
N TRP A 303 4.23 -4.91 -8.71
CA TRP A 303 2.80 -5.13 -8.99
C TRP A 303 2.11 -3.93 -9.66
N LEU A 304 2.55 -2.71 -9.35
CA LEU A 304 1.94 -1.48 -9.88
C LEU A 304 2.66 -0.96 -11.12
N THR A 305 3.96 -1.26 -11.27
CA THR A 305 4.76 -0.81 -12.41
C THR A 305 5.78 -1.87 -12.86
N LYS A 306 6.11 -1.85 -14.15
CA LYS A 306 7.12 -2.73 -14.75
C LYS A 306 7.92 -1.97 -15.79
N VAL A 307 9.24 -2.14 -15.78
CA VAL A 307 10.15 -1.58 -16.77
C VAL A 307 11.06 -2.69 -17.30
N VAL A 308 10.99 -2.94 -18.60
CA VAL A 308 11.75 -3.99 -19.30
C VAL A 308 12.68 -3.36 -20.32
N HIS A 309 13.93 -3.80 -20.36
CA HIS A 309 14.88 -3.48 -21.42
C HIS A 309 14.90 -4.67 -22.37
N GLU A 310 14.49 -4.44 -23.61
CA GLU A 310 14.39 -5.48 -24.63
C GLU A 310 15.74 -5.68 -25.34
N GLU A 311 15.93 -6.85 -25.95
CA GLU A 311 17.16 -7.18 -26.69
C GLU A 311 17.38 -6.28 -27.91
N ASP A 312 16.30 -5.74 -28.49
CA ASP A 312 16.35 -4.77 -29.60
C ASP A 312 16.75 -3.35 -29.16
N GLY A 313 17.06 -3.16 -27.88
CA GLY A 313 17.44 -1.89 -27.28
C GLY A 313 16.27 -0.93 -27.04
N SER A 314 15.03 -1.41 -27.18
CA SER A 314 13.85 -0.67 -26.73
C SER A 314 13.64 -0.80 -25.22
N ILE A 315 12.93 0.16 -24.64
CA ILE A 315 12.51 0.09 -23.23
C ILE A 315 10.99 0.17 -23.17
N VAL A 316 10.39 -0.76 -22.44
CA VAL A 316 8.94 -0.84 -22.21
C VAL A 316 8.64 -0.44 -20.77
N PHE A 317 7.81 0.59 -20.60
CA PHE A 317 7.32 1.06 -19.32
C PHE A 317 5.84 0.70 -19.19
N ALA A 318 5.42 0.12 -18.07
CA ALA A 318 4.04 -0.23 -17.79
C ALA A 318 3.63 0.24 -16.39
N ASN A 319 2.43 0.81 -16.29
CA ASN A 319 1.77 1.17 -15.05
C ASN A 319 0.39 0.49 -15.04
N PHE A 320 0.07 -0.19 -13.93
CA PHE A 320 -1.12 -1.01 -13.72
C PHE A 320 -2.06 -0.43 -12.64
N ILE A 321 -1.81 0.79 -12.18
CA ILE A 321 -2.70 1.45 -11.21
C ILE A 321 -4.05 1.71 -11.89
N PRO A 322 -5.18 1.22 -11.34
CA PRO A 322 -6.48 1.45 -11.93
C PRO A 322 -6.83 2.94 -11.98
N MET A 323 -7.36 3.40 -13.12
CA MET A 323 -7.82 4.78 -13.29
C MET A 323 -9.29 4.77 -13.73
N PRO A 324 -10.25 4.69 -12.80
CA PRO A 324 -11.67 4.81 -13.10
C PRO A 324 -12.03 6.20 -13.64
N PHE A 325 -13.06 6.26 -14.47
CA PHE A 325 -13.63 7.47 -15.03
C PHE A 325 -15.11 7.24 -15.37
N SER A 326 -15.98 8.20 -15.08
CA SER A 326 -17.42 8.16 -15.33
C SER A 326 -17.86 8.80 -16.66
N GLU A 327 -17.14 9.80 -17.17
CA GLU A 327 -17.52 10.49 -18.41
C GLU A 327 -16.53 10.35 -19.55
N ALA A 328 -15.24 10.50 -19.23
CA ALA A 328 -14.14 10.38 -20.16
C ALA A 328 -12.82 10.35 -19.38
N ILE A 329 -11.77 9.80 -19.98
CA ILE A 329 -10.40 9.94 -19.50
C ILE A 329 -9.50 10.36 -20.65
N ARG A 330 -8.64 11.33 -20.37
CA ARG A 330 -7.55 11.75 -21.25
C ARG A 330 -6.22 11.45 -20.58
N ILE A 331 -5.37 10.74 -21.29
CA ILE A 331 -3.98 10.50 -20.88
C ILE A 331 -3.09 11.26 -21.85
N GLU A 332 -2.25 12.15 -21.32
CA GLU A 332 -1.34 12.99 -22.09
C GLU A 332 0.11 12.64 -21.76
N ILE A 333 0.97 12.62 -22.79
CA ILE A 333 2.43 12.57 -22.63
C ILE A 333 3.00 13.80 -23.31
N ILE A 334 3.61 14.68 -22.54
CA ILE A 334 4.15 15.97 -22.99
C ILE A 334 5.67 15.87 -23.04
N ASN A 335 6.25 16.25 -24.18
CA ASN A 335 7.70 16.29 -24.33
C ASN A 335 8.26 17.69 -24.05
N GLU A 336 8.61 17.96 -22.80
CA GLU A 336 9.30 19.18 -22.35
C GLU A 336 10.82 19.07 -22.49
N SER A 337 11.33 17.92 -22.94
CA SER A 337 12.75 17.71 -23.18
C SER A 337 13.22 18.45 -24.44
N ARG A 338 14.54 18.57 -24.60
CA ARG A 338 15.16 19.19 -25.77
C ARG A 338 15.30 18.23 -26.96
N ARG A 339 14.83 16.98 -26.84
CA ARG A 339 15.01 15.94 -27.87
C ARG A 339 13.71 15.48 -28.46
N LYS A 340 13.76 15.09 -29.73
CA LYS A 340 12.66 14.39 -30.37
C LYS A 340 12.66 12.93 -29.92
N VAL A 341 11.54 12.42 -29.42
CA VAL A 341 11.40 11.04 -28.94
C VAL A 341 10.36 10.27 -29.74
N LEU A 342 10.59 8.98 -29.99
CA LEU A 342 9.58 8.07 -30.57
C LEU A 342 8.93 7.30 -29.42
N LEU A 343 7.62 7.46 -29.23
CA LEU A 343 6.85 6.70 -28.25
C LEU A 343 5.76 5.90 -28.95
N LYS A 344 5.56 4.66 -28.50
CA LYS A 344 4.40 3.84 -28.80
C LYS A 344 3.63 3.61 -27.51
N THR A 345 2.44 4.18 -27.39
CA THR A 345 1.60 4.07 -26.20
C THR A 345 0.45 3.12 -26.47
N ARG A 346 0.20 2.20 -25.54
CA ARG A 346 -0.97 1.34 -25.47
C ARG A 346 -1.69 1.63 -24.16
N VAL A 347 -2.96 1.97 -24.25
CA VAL A 347 -3.85 2.09 -23.09
C VAL A 347 -4.85 0.95 -23.16
N VAL A 348 -4.90 0.18 -22.09
CA VAL A 348 -5.81 -0.95 -21.94
C VAL A 348 -6.89 -0.56 -20.95
N TYR A 349 -8.15 -0.77 -21.30
CA TYR A 349 -9.28 -0.33 -20.50
C TYR A 349 -10.49 -1.25 -20.64
N GLU A 350 -11.41 -1.09 -19.71
CA GLU A 350 -12.75 -1.66 -19.76
C GLU A 350 -13.79 -0.54 -19.73
N GLU A 351 -14.96 -0.81 -20.29
CA GLU A 351 -16.14 0.04 -20.15
C GLU A 351 -17.08 -0.58 -19.12
N GLY A 352 -17.80 0.26 -18.38
CA GLY A 352 -18.73 -0.17 -17.36
C GLY A 352 -18.98 0.92 -16.33
N GLU A 353 -19.64 0.54 -15.24
CA GLU A 353 -19.81 1.44 -14.10
C GLU A 353 -18.45 1.77 -13.49
N ALA A 354 -18.17 3.07 -13.35
CA ALA A 354 -16.93 3.53 -12.77
C ALA A 354 -16.96 3.34 -11.25
N ARG A 355 -15.88 2.77 -10.71
CA ARG A 355 -15.62 2.73 -9.26
C ARG A 355 -15.57 4.16 -8.70
N PRO A 356 -15.86 4.37 -7.40
CA PRO A 356 -16.10 5.71 -6.86
C PRO A 356 -14.85 6.60 -6.76
N LEU A 357 -13.66 6.03 -6.55
CA LEU A 357 -12.44 6.81 -6.39
C LEU A 357 -11.79 7.17 -7.74
N ARG A 358 -10.95 8.22 -7.73
CA ARG A 358 -10.14 8.64 -8.87
C ARG A 358 -8.67 8.59 -8.53
N LEU A 359 -7.84 8.29 -9.52
CA LEU A 359 -6.40 8.36 -9.36
C LEU A 359 -5.96 9.83 -9.29
N HIS A 360 -5.30 10.18 -8.20
CA HIS A 360 -4.57 11.42 -8.04
C HIS A 360 -3.09 11.13 -7.87
N GLY A 361 -2.24 12.01 -8.41
CA GLY A 361 -0.81 11.83 -8.36
C GLY A 361 -0.07 13.14 -8.58
N GLY A 362 0.78 13.50 -7.62
CA GLY A 362 1.62 14.69 -7.69
C GLY A 362 3.09 14.34 -7.69
N TRP A 363 3.90 15.31 -8.08
CA TRP A 363 5.35 15.24 -7.96
C TRP A 363 5.87 16.59 -7.48
N HIS A 364 6.82 16.54 -6.57
CA HIS A 364 7.63 17.69 -6.23
C HIS A 364 9.06 17.24 -5.97
N GLY A 365 10.00 18.16 -6.17
CA GLY A 365 11.41 17.90 -5.97
C GLY A 365 12.09 19.14 -5.44
N GLN A 366 13.05 18.93 -4.54
CA GLN A 366 13.88 19.98 -3.96
C GLN A 366 15.34 19.58 -4.12
N LYS A 367 16.22 20.58 -4.12
CA LYS A 367 17.67 20.42 -4.23
C LYS A 367 18.33 21.11 -3.05
N ASP A 368 19.55 20.69 -2.75
CA ASP A 368 20.40 21.33 -1.76
C ASP A 368 19.75 21.44 -0.36
N LEU A 369 19.00 20.39 0.00
CA LEU A 369 18.37 20.25 1.30
C LEU A 369 19.42 20.07 2.40
N LEU A 370 19.35 20.95 3.40
CA LEU A 370 20.12 20.82 4.64
C LEU A 370 19.27 20.08 5.66
N MET A 371 19.61 18.83 5.95
CA MET A 371 18.87 17.97 6.91
C MET A 371 19.14 18.31 8.39
N ARG A 372 19.81 19.44 8.64
CA ARG A 372 20.05 19.97 9.99
C ARG A 372 19.70 21.47 10.03
N PRO A 373 18.75 21.89 10.87
CA PRO A 373 17.92 21.05 11.77
C PRO A 373 17.05 20.03 11.00
N PRO A 374 16.57 18.95 11.66
CA PRO A 374 15.66 18.00 11.03
C PRO A 374 14.43 18.68 10.44
N LEU A 375 13.90 18.13 9.35
CA LEU A 375 12.73 18.66 8.65
C LEU A 375 11.89 17.52 8.10
N ASP A 376 10.58 17.75 8.01
CA ASP A 376 9.66 16.81 7.36
C ASP A 376 9.67 17.00 5.84
N TRP A 377 9.60 15.88 5.13
CA TRP A 377 9.35 15.86 3.69
C TRP A 377 7.89 15.48 3.43
N SER A 378 7.04 16.46 3.13
CA SER A 378 5.63 16.20 2.88
C SER A 378 5.43 15.35 1.61
N VAL A 379 5.03 14.10 1.79
CA VAL A 379 4.73 13.18 0.68
C VAL A 379 3.37 13.48 0.05
N LEU A 380 2.35 13.66 0.89
CA LEU A 380 0.97 13.91 0.46
C LEU A 380 0.25 14.80 1.48
N VAL A 381 -0.46 15.81 0.98
CA VAL A 381 -1.48 16.55 1.71
C VAL A 381 -2.75 16.48 0.88
N ALA A 382 -3.79 15.87 1.41
CA ALA A 382 -5.04 15.64 0.70
C ALA A 382 -6.23 15.72 1.67
N GLU A 383 -7.39 16.10 1.13
CA GLU A 383 -8.65 16.15 1.84
C GLU A 383 -9.67 15.23 1.15
N GLY A 384 -10.53 14.61 1.96
CA GLY A 384 -11.60 13.74 1.49
C GLY A 384 -11.27 12.23 1.58
N PRO A 385 -12.26 11.38 1.23
CA PRO A 385 -12.10 9.94 1.29
C PRO A 385 -11.11 9.44 0.24
N GLY A 386 -10.19 8.57 0.65
CA GLY A 386 -9.23 7.98 -0.27
C GLY A 386 -8.31 6.99 0.42
N ARG A 387 -7.28 6.55 -0.31
CA ARG A 387 -6.20 5.70 0.19
C ARG A 387 -4.89 6.08 -0.48
N LEU A 388 -3.80 6.04 0.27
CA LEU A 388 -2.46 6.15 -0.30
C LEU A 388 -2.11 4.81 -0.97
N VAL A 389 -1.91 4.84 -2.29
CA VAL A 389 -1.65 3.63 -3.11
C VAL A 389 -0.15 3.35 -3.29
N SER A 390 0.65 4.41 -3.47
CA SER A 390 2.08 4.29 -3.74
C SER A 390 2.81 5.57 -3.37
N THR A 391 4.10 5.45 -3.07
CA THR A 391 5.02 6.58 -2.90
C THR A 391 6.35 6.23 -3.57
N GLY A 392 6.81 7.11 -4.46
CA GLY A 392 8.14 7.03 -5.06
C GLY A 392 9.04 8.10 -4.46
N LEU A 393 10.22 7.69 -3.98
CA LEU A 393 11.21 8.61 -3.41
C LEU A 393 12.57 8.40 -4.10
N SER A 394 12.94 9.37 -4.93
CA SER A 394 14.24 9.39 -5.63
C SER A 394 15.20 10.31 -4.89
N ILE A 395 16.21 9.73 -4.22
CA ILE A 395 17.18 10.49 -3.42
C ILE A 395 18.56 10.47 -4.06
N ARG A 396 19.14 11.66 -4.23
CA ARG A 396 20.58 11.82 -4.48
C ARG A 396 21.25 12.29 -3.19
N ASN A 397 21.74 11.34 -2.40
CA ASN A 397 22.48 11.65 -1.17
C ASN A 397 23.93 12.04 -1.51
N LEU A 398 24.31 13.28 -1.18
CA LEU A 398 25.69 13.78 -1.32
C LEU A 398 26.49 13.63 -0.01
N SER A 399 25.81 13.32 1.11
CA SER A 399 26.43 13.07 2.40
C SER A 399 26.99 11.64 2.47
N PRO A 400 28.08 11.39 3.20
CA PRO A 400 28.52 10.03 3.53
C PRO A 400 27.62 9.34 4.55
N ASN A 401 26.74 10.07 5.24
CA ASN A 401 25.87 9.50 6.28
C ASN A 401 24.63 8.82 5.67
N TRP A 402 24.08 7.86 6.41
CA TRP A 402 22.78 7.27 6.12
C TRP A 402 21.69 8.34 6.13
N TRP A 403 20.80 8.30 5.14
CA TRP A 403 19.74 9.30 4.95
C TRP A 403 18.38 8.85 5.50
N GLY A 404 18.16 7.54 5.66
CA GLY A 404 16.87 6.96 6.00
C GLY A 404 16.68 6.73 7.50
N GLU A 405 17.22 7.61 8.35
CA GLU A 405 16.88 7.65 9.79
C GLU A 405 15.51 8.28 10.03
N GLY A 406 15.01 9.10 9.09
CA GLY A 406 13.76 9.84 9.29
C GLY A 406 12.54 8.93 9.30
N ASP A 407 11.67 9.13 10.29
CA ASP A 407 10.44 8.36 10.47
C ASP A 407 9.36 8.73 9.45
N GLU A 408 8.57 7.72 9.07
CA GLU A 408 7.32 7.93 8.36
C GLU A 408 6.25 8.41 9.33
N LYS A 409 5.63 9.56 9.02
CA LYS A 409 4.58 10.14 9.85
C LYS A 409 3.32 10.34 9.05
N ILE A 410 2.22 9.79 9.56
CA ILE A 410 0.90 9.87 8.95
C ILE A 410 -0.03 10.47 9.98
N THR A 411 -0.58 11.64 9.66
CA THR A 411 -1.66 12.26 10.44
C THR A 411 -2.92 12.21 9.61
N THR A 412 -3.99 11.66 10.18
CA THR A 412 -5.33 11.74 9.61
C THR A 412 -6.18 12.60 10.55
N GLN A 413 -6.90 13.59 10.01
CA GLN A 413 -7.87 14.31 10.83
C GLN A 413 -9.01 13.34 11.12
N VAL A 414 -9.21 13.02 12.40
CA VAL A 414 -10.21 12.09 12.87
C VAL A 414 -11.61 12.66 12.59
N VAL A 415 -12.17 12.30 11.44
CA VAL A 415 -13.58 11.94 11.38
C VAL A 415 -13.60 10.41 11.51
N PRO A 416 -14.46 9.80 12.35
CA PRO A 416 -14.46 8.35 12.58
C PRO A 416 -14.96 7.59 11.35
N ALA A 417 -14.16 7.55 10.29
CA ALA A 417 -14.18 6.60 9.19
C ALA A 417 -13.03 6.98 8.25
N ILE A 418 -12.30 5.99 7.75
CA ILE A 418 -11.29 6.07 6.68
C ILE A 418 -9.85 6.31 7.19
N SER A 419 -9.13 5.19 7.33
CA SER A 419 -7.66 5.17 7.18
C SER A 419 -7.24 3.83 6.59
N TYR A 420 -6.70 3.86 5.37
CA TYR A 420 -6.02 2.74 4.73
C TYR A 420 -4.72 3.25 4.11
N THR A 421 -3.61 2.74 4.61
CA THR A 421 -2.29 2.95 4.03
C THR A 421 -1.70 1.56 3.77
N ILE A 422 -1.48 1.23 2.50
CA ILE A 422 -0.54 0.18 2.10
C ILE A 422 0.60 0.91 1.41
N MET A 423 1.74 0.98 2.07
CA MET A 423 2.93 1.62 1.51
C MET A 423 3.76 0.57 0.78
N ILE A 424 3.88 0.72 -0.53
CA ILE A 424 4.91 0.04 -1.33
C ILE A 424 6.00 1.07 -1.56
N ILE A 425 7.11 0.96 -0.82
CA ILE A 425 8.31 1.77 -1.04
C ILE A 425 9.15 1.06 -2.10
N SER A 426 9.29 1.65 -3.28
CA SER A 426 10.30 1.23 -4.26
C SER A 426 11.55 2.07 -4.05
N ILE A 427 12.57 1.49 -3.42
CA ILE A 427 13.89 2.13 -3.29
C ILE A 427 14.77 1.65 -4.45
N SER A 428 14.98 2.49 -5.45
CA SER A 428 15.96 2.22 -6.51
C SER A 428 17.33 2.72 -6.06
N TYR A 429 18.13 1.82 -5.47
CA TYR A 429 19.54 2.09 -5.19
C TYR A 429 20.37 1.88 -6.47
N THR A 430 21.02 2.93 -6.96
CA THR A 430 22.03 2.79 -8.02
C THR A 430 23.42 2.76 -7.37
N PRO A 431 24.17 1.64 -7.42
CA PRO A 431 25.52 1.60 -6.87
C PRO A 431 26.40 2.63 -7.57
N LYS A 432 27.29 3.28 -6.82
CA LYS A 432 28.43 4.00 -7.41
C LYS A 432 29.19 3.01 -8.30
N GLN A 433 29.22 3.24 -9.61
CA GLN A 433 30.28 2.67 -10.44
C GLN A 433 31.60 3.15 -9.85
N SER A 434 32.39 2.23 -9.30
CA SER A 434 33.75 2.51 -8.86
C SER A 434 34.54 2.95 -10.08
N MET A 435 34.74 4.25 -10.21
CA MET A 435 35.69 4.82 -11.16
C MET A 435 37.08 4.39 -10.67
N MET A 436 37.59 3.28 -11.22
CA MET A 436 39.00 2.91 -11.06
C MET A 436 39.81 4.04 -11.69
N LEU A 437 40.39 4.89 -10.85
CA LEU A 437 41.47 5.76 -11.28
C LEU A 437 42.65 4.87 -11.67
N PRO A 438 43.28 5.08 -12.84
CA PRO A 438 44.45 4.31 -13.22
C PRO A 438 45.56 4.60 -12.22
N ARG A 439 46.13 3.54 -11.64
CA ARG A 439 47.35 3.64 -10.84
C ARG A 439 48.48 4.08 -11.78
N GLY A 440 49.08 5.21 -11.46
CA GLY A 440 50.37 5.64 -12.03
C GLY A 440 51.53 4.82 -11.49
#